data_AF-A0A4Z0Y8U7-F1
#
_entry.id   AF-A0A4Z0Y8U7-F1
#
_cell.length_a   1.000
_cell.length_b   1.000
_cell.length_c   1.000
_cell.angle_alpha   90.00
_cell.angle_beta   90.00
_cell.angle_gamma   90.00
#
_symmetry.space_group_name_H-M   'P 1'
#
loop_
_entity.id
_entity.type
_entity.pdbx_description
1 polymer ?
#
loop_
_entity_poly.entity_id
_entity_poly.type
_entity_poly.pdbx_seq_one_letter_code
_entity_poly.pdbx_strand_id
1 'polypeptide(L)'
;RRLALSAPALIGFSHSRQKDETAMSSKRYHMSTELRAYHHPEYAGEGGGGDREAYRPEFDYYSLGLVLLELGHWWPLRNIVQDRHDRAAVRDYVLQRSVPFLAGAMGEAYARATEACLSGVLEGESVEENFSSLVIAPLEERLGYGSRM
;
A
#
# COMPACT_ATOMS: atom_id res chain seq x y z
N ARG A 1 1.71 29.07 -1.13
CA ARG A 1 0.90 28.24 -2.04
C ARG A 1 -0.04 27.41 -1.17
N ARG A 2 -1.36 27.70 -1.12
CA ARG A 2 -2.31 26.86 -0.36
C ARG A 2 -2.60 25.61 -1.19
N LEU A 3 -2.37 24.44 -0.63
CA LEU A 3 -2.76 23.16 -1.23
C LEU A 3 -4.25 22.92 -0.93
N ALA A 4 -5.05 22.62 -1.95
CA ALA A 4 -6.41 22.16 -1.75
C ALA A 4 -6.35 20.68 -1.34
N LEU A 5 -6.46 20.40 -0.04
CA LEU A 5 -6.42 19.03 0.51
C LEU A 5 -7.65 18.19 0.12
N SER A 6 -8.70 18.81 -0.42
CA SER A 6 -9.96 18.16 -0.81
C SER A 6 -9.90 17.47 -2.17
N ALA A 7 -8.81 17.60 -2.92
CA ALA A 7 -8.67 17.04 -4.27
C ALA A 7 -7.25 16.46 -4.47
N PRO A 8 -6.93 15.34 -3.82
CA PRO A 8 -5.65 14.68 -4.04
C PRO A 8 -5.52 14.22 -5.49
N ALA A 9 -4.30 14.27 -6.03
CA ALA A 9 -3.99 13.79 -7.37
C ALA A 9 -2.84 12.78 -7.31
N LEU A 10 -3.00 11.64 -7.97
CA LEU A 10 -1.91 10.71 -8.19
C LEU A 10 -1.01 11.27 -9.31
N ILE A 11 0.30 11.25 -9.09
CA ILE A 11 1.32 11.73 -10.03
C ILE A 11 2.46 10.70 -10.12
N GLY A 12 3.41 10.91 -11.05
CA GLY A 12 4.57 10.03 -11.16
C GLY A 12 4.36 8.79 -12.03
N PHE A 13 3.40 8.84 -12.96
CA PHE A 13 3.11 7.76 -13.93
C PHE A 13 4.25 7.39 -14.88
N SER A 14 5.41 8.07 -14.80
CA SER A 14 6.63 7.74 -15.55
C SER A 14 7.10 6.29 -15.34
N HIS A 15 6.66 5.65 -14.25
CA HIS A 15 6.99 4.25 -13.91
C HIS A 15 5.80 3.29 -14.05
N SER A 16 4.61 3.79 -14.40
CA SER A 16 3.43 2.96 -14.60
C SER A 16 3.55 2.13 -15.88
N ARG A 17 2.92 0.96 -15.87
CA ARG A 17 2.88 0.04 -17.01
C ARG A 17 1.43 -0.22 -17.39
N GLN A 18 1.18 -0.39 -18.68
CA GLN A 18 -0.10 -0.99 -19.09
C GLN A 18 -0.12 -2.46 -18.66
N LYS A 19 -1.31 -2.96 -18.32
CA LYS A 19 -1.57 -4.37 -17.99
C LYS A 19 -1.42 -5.22 -19.26
N ASP A 20 -0.19 -5.44 -19.67
CA ASP A 20 0.19 -6.31 -20.79
C ASP A 20 1.05 -7.44 -20.23
N GLU A 21 0.58 -8.69 -20.38
CA GLU A 21 1.22 -9.90 -19.88
C GLU A 21 2.64 -10.10 -20.43
N THR A 22 2.97 -9.45 -21.55
CA THR A 22 4.29 -9.52 -22.19
C THR A 22 5.22 -8.38 -21.81
N ALA A 23 4.75 -7.40 -21.01
CA ALA A 23 5.54 -6.24 -20.62
C ALA A 23 6.65 -6.64 -19.63
N MET A 24 7.85 -6.87 -20.15
CA MET A 24 9.05 -7.12 -19.37
C MET A 24 9.28 -6.01 -18.33
N SER A 25 9.34 -6.39 -17.04
CA SER A 25 9.81 -5.49 -15.99
C SER A 25 11.27 -5.13 -16.27
N SER A 26 11.50 -3.90 -16.74
CA SER A 26 12.83 -3.37 -17.01
C SER A 26 13.60 -3.35 -15.70
N LYS A 27 14.57 -4.28 -15.57
CA LYS A 27 15.41 -4.54 -14.39
C LYS A 27 16.18 -3.33 -13.83
N ARG A 28 16.09 -2.15 -14.42
CA ARG A 28 16.99 -1.02 -14.20
C ARG A 28 16.30 0.31 -14.43
N TYR A 29 15.52 0.76 -13.46
CA TYR A 29 15.28 2.19 -13.29
C TYR A 29 15.85 2.61 -11.93
N HIS A 30 16.63 3.69 -11.93
CA HIS A 30 17.23 4.28 -10.73
C HIS A 30 16.14 4.88 -9.85
N MET A 31 15.40 4.03 -9.15
CA MET A 31 14.49 4.46 -8.10
C MET A 31 15.29 4.72 -6.82
N SER A 32 14.98 5.82 -6.13
CA SER A 32 15.64 6.17 -4.86
C SER A 32 15.43 5.06 -3.82
N THR A 33 16.39 4.93 -2.91
CA THR A 33 16.29 3.96 -1.80
C THR A 33 15.04 4.19 -0.96
N GLU A 34 14.61 5.45 -0.80
CA GLU A 34 13.41 5.82 -0.07
C GLU A 34 12.14 5.25 -0.70
N LEU A 35 11.97 5.37 -2.02
CA LEU A 35 10.80 4.82 -2.72
C LEU A 35 10.80 3.28 -2.72
N ARG A 36 11.98 2.64 -2.63
CA ARG A 36 12.06 1.17 -2.49
C ARG A 36 11.48 0.67 -1.18
N ALA A 37 11.34 1.51 -0.16
CA ALA A 37 10.72 1.11 1.11
C ALA A 37 9.22 0.77 0.95
N TYR A 38 8.58 1.24 -0.12
CA TYR A 38 7.16 1.01 -0.38
C TYR A 38 6.87 -0.28 -1.16
N HIS A 39 7.90 -0.91 -1.72
CA HIS A 39 7.70 -2.11 -2.53
C HIS A 39 7.22 -3.31 -1.71
N HIS A 40 6.36 -4.13 -2.32
CA HIS A 40 6.02 -5.43 -1.78
C HIS A 40 7.29 -6.30 -1.60
N PRO A 41 7.40 -7.09 -0.50
CA PRO A 41 8.57 -7.94 -0.27
C PRO A 41 8.91 -8.89 -1.42
N GLU A 42 7.91 -9.52 -2.04
CA GLU A 42 8.09 -10.44 -3.17
C GLU A 42 8.62 -9.73 -4.42
N TYR A 43 8.12 -8.52 -4.69
CA TYR A 43 8.61 -7.71 -5.80
C TYR A 43 10.08 -7.28 -5.59
N ALA A 44 10.48 -7.08 -4.34
CA ALA A 44 11.85 -6.77 -3.99
C ALA A 44 12.81 -7.98 -4.05
N GLY A 45 12.26 -9.21 -4.03
CA GLY A 45 13.01 -10.47 -3.99
C GLY A 45 13.30 -10.96 -2.56
N GLU A 46 12.52 -10.49 -1.59
CA GLU A 46 12.63 -10.84 -0.17
C GLU A 46 11.57 -11.89 0.24
N GLY A 47 10.76 -12.38 -0.70
CA GLY A 47 9.67 -13.34 -0.51
C GLY A 47 10.10 -14.81 -0.36
N GLY A 48 11.17 -15.11 0.38
CA GLY A 48 11.59 -16.49 0.72
C GLY A 48 12.18 -17.34 -0.42
N GLY A 49 11.88 -17.06 -1.69
CA GLY A 49 12.40 -17.76 -2.87
C GLY A 49 13.69 -17.16 -3.46
N GLY A 50 14.14 -16.01 -2.98
CA GLY A 50 15.36 -15.31 -3.45
C GLY A 50 15.25 -14.64 -4.82
N ASP A 51 14.27 -15.02 -5.64
CA ASP A 51 13.97 -14.39 -6.93
C ASP A 51 12.86 -13.33 -6.80
N ARG A 52 12.99 -12.25 -7.59
CA ARG A 52 11.97 -11.20 -7.69
C ARG A 52 10.78 -11.68 -8.50
N GLU A 53 9.59 -11.52 -7.94
CA GLU A 53 8.36 -11.82 -8.68
C GLU A 53 8.05 -10.76 -9.73
N ALA A 54 7.35 -11.17 -10.78
CA ALA A 54 6.78 -10.25 -11.76
C ALA A 54 5.80 -9.31 -11.06
N TYR A 55 5.72 -8.05 -11.53
CA TYR A 55 4.77 -7.09 -10.97
C TYR A 55 3.34 -7.61 -11.07
N ARG A 56 2.57 -7.39 -10.00
CA ARG A 56 1.12 -7.64 -9.95
C ARG A 56 0.41 -6.48 -9.25
N PRO A 57 -0.89 -6.25 -9.52
CA PRO A 57 -1.64 -5.11 -8.97
C PRO A 57 -1.62 -5.00 -7.44
N GLU A 58 -1.53 -6.13 -6.73
CA GLU A 58 -1.53 -6.17 -5.27
C GLU A 58 -0.30 -5.50 -4.68
N PHE A 59 0.80 -5.42 -5.44
CA PHE A 59 2.01 -4.72 -5.01
C PHE A 59 1.82 -3.20 -4.94
N ASP A 60 0.95 -2.64 -5.80
CA ASP A 60 0.54 -1.24 -5.70
C ASP A 60 -0.42 -1.03 -4.52
N TYR A 61 -1.31 -1.99 -4.24
CA TYR A 61 -2.18 -1.94 -3.05
C TYR A 61 -1.38 -2.02 -1.75
N TYR A 62 -0.33 -2.83 -1.71
CA TYR A 62 0.61 -2.83 -0.59
C TYR A 62 1.26 -1.47 -0.38
N SER A 63 1.75 -0.86 -1.47
CA SER A 63 2.35 0.48 -1.44
C SER A 63 1.34 1.51 -0.91
N LEU A 64 0.07 1.43 -1.32
CA LEU A 64 -1.02 2.24 -0.80
C LEU A 64 -1.25 2.01 0.69
N GLY A 65 -1.21 0.77 1.18
CA GLY A 65 -1.32 0.45 2.61
C GLY A 65 -0.27 1.17 3.45
N LEU A 66 0.96 1.28 2.96
CA LEU A 66 2.01 2.05 3.64
C LEU A 66 1.74 3.56 3.63
N VAL A 67 1.16 4.10 2.55
CA VAL A 67 0.72 5.51 2.49
C VAL A 67 -0.42 5.76 3.48
N LEU A 68 -1.40 4.85 3.58
CA LEU A 68 -2.47 4.95 4.58
C LEU A 68 -1.90 4.89 6.01
N LEU A 69 -0.90 4.06 6.26
CA LEU A 69 -0.20 4.01 7.53
C LEU A 69 0.46 5.35 7.89
N GLU A 70 1.17 5.98 6.94
CA GLU A 70 1.78 7.30 7.13
C GLU A 70 0.74 8.38 7.45
N LEU A 71 -0.38 8.39 6.71
CA LEU A 71 -1.47 9.33 6.93
C LEU A 71 -2.10 9.15 8.31
N GLY A 72 -2.31 7.90 8.74
CA GLY A 72 -2.91 7.60 10.04
C GLY A 72 -2.01 7.86 11.25
N HIS A 73 -0.69 7.68 11.09
CA HIS A 73 0.30 8.08 12.11
C HIS A 73 0.68 9.56 12.03
N TRP A 74 0.34 10.22 10.93
CA TRP A 74 0.78 11.56 10.58
C TRP A 74 2.32 11.71 10.55
N TRP A 75 3.04 10.62 10.28
CA TRP A 75 4.51 10.55 10.29
C TRP A 75 5.05 9.87 9.03
N PRO A 76 6.25 10.25 8.55
CA PRO A 76 6.91 9.55 7.45
C PRO A 76 7.20 8.08 7.77
N LEU A 77 7.14 7.21 6.77
CA LEU A 77 7.30 5.76 6.91
C LEU A 77 8.62 5.41 7.59
N ARG A 78 9.72 6.08 7.22
CA ARG A 78 11.04 5.91 7.83
C ARG A 78 11.04 6.10 9.36
N ASN A 79 10.16 6.95 9.89
CA ASN A 79 10.04 7.18 11.33
C ASN A 79 9.21 6.07 12.01
N ILE A 80 8.24 5.52 11.28
CA ILE A 80 7.39 4.41 11.76
C ILE A 80 8.19 3.11 11.83
N VAL A 81 8.93 2.79 10.76
CA VAL A 81 9.68 1.53 10.65
C VAL A 81 11.07 1.60 11.28
N GLN A 82 11.56 2.81 11.55
CA GLN A 82 12.87 3.10 12.14
C GLN A 82 14.00 2.53 11.28
N ASP A 83 14.96 1.83 11.88
CA ASP A 83 16.14 1.26 11.20
C ASP A 83 15.85 -0.09 10.50
N ARG A 84 14.58 -0.46 10.33
CA ARG A 84 14.20 -1.69 9.61
C ARG A 84 14.32 -1.46 8.11
N HIS A 85 15.10 -2.30 7.45
CA HIS A 85 15.35 -2.22 6.02
C HIS A 85 14.82 -3.43 5.24
N ASP A 86 14.60 -4.56 5.91
CA ASP A 86 14.00 -5.76 5.34
C ASP A 86 12.47 -5.58 5.25
N ARG A 87 11.91 -5.69 4.04
CA ARG A 87 10.50 -5.32 3.82
C ARG A 87 9.53 -6.33 4.40
N ALA A 88 9.91 -7.61 4.45
CA ALA A 88 9.11 -8.63 5.12
C ALA A 88 9.01 -8.34 6.62
N ALA A 89 10.14 -8.06 7.27
CA ALA A 89 10.18 -7.66 8.68
C ALA A 89 9.46 -6.32 8.92
N VAL A 90 9.53 -5.38 7.98
CA VAL A 90 8.74 -4.14 8.03
C VAL A 90 7.26 -4.45 7.99
N ARG A 91 6.79 -5.26 7.03
CA ARG A 91 5.39 -5.69 6.91
C ARG A 91 4.88 -6.28 8.22
N ASP A 92 5.61 -7.25 8.76
CA ASP A 92 5.22 -7.95 9.97
C ASP A 92 5.19 -7.01 11.17
N TYR A 93 6.17 -6.10 11.27
CA TYR A 93 6.19 -5.06 12.30
C TYR A 93 5.01 -4.10 12.21
N VAL A 94 4.70 -3.59 11.01
CA VAL A 94 3.61 -2.62 10.85
C VAL A 94 2.26 -3.27 11.14
N LEU A 95 2.03 -4.50 10.67
CA LEU A 95 0.81 -5.26 10.96
C LEU A 95 0.64 -5.50 12.46
N GLN A 96 1.69 -5.90 13.16
CA GLN A 96 1.60 -6.23 14.59
C GLN A 96 1.57 -5.01 15.52
N ARG A 97 2.23 -3.90 15.15
CA ARG A 97 2.47 -2.77 16.07
C ARG A 97 1.86 -1.46 15.63
N SER A 98 1.82 -1.20 14.33
CA SER A 98 1.48 0.13 13.80
C SER A 98 0.03 0.22 13.33
N VAL A 99 -0.51 -0.85 12.73
CA VAL A 99 -1.90 -0.93 12.28
C VAL A 99 -2.89 -0.89 13.46
N PRO A 100 -2.69 -1.60 14.59
CA PRO A 100 -3.63 -1.55 15.71
C PRO A 100 -3.81 -0.14 16.30
N PHE A 101 -2.77 0.71 16.22
CA PHE A 101 -2.87 2.11 16.63
C PHE A 101 -3.88 2.90 15.78
N LEU A 102 -4.01 2.57 14.50
CA LEU A 102 -4.92 3.26 13.57
C LEU A 102 -6.39 3.10 13.99
N ALA A 103 -6.75 2.01 14.66
CA ALA A 103 -8.12 1.82 15.13
C ALA A 103 -8.53 2.89 16.15
N GLY A 104 -7.62 3.34 17.01
CA GLY A 104 -7.86 4.44 17.95
C GLY A 104 -7.75 5.83 17.30
N ALA A 105 -6.81 6.01 16.38
CA ALA A 105 -6.52 7.33 15.78
C ALA A 105 -7.47 7.70 14.63
N MET A 106 -7.75 6.74 13.75
CA MET A 106 -8.52 6.91 12.50
C MET A 106 -9.81 6.08 12.50
N GLY A 107 -9.95 5.16 13.44
CA GLY A 107 -11.12 4.29 13.62
C GLY A 107 -11.01 2.95 12.87
N GLU A 108 -11.80 1.97 13.31
CA GLU A 108 -11.74 0.57 12.84
C GLU A 108 -11.78 0.35 11.31
N ALA A 109 -12.65 1.05 10.57
CA ALA A 109 -12.73 0.87 9.12
C ALA A 109 -11.42 1.23 8.41
N TYR A 110 -10.74 2.29 8.87
CA TYR A 110 -9.47 2.71 8.31
C TYR A 110 -8.35 1.72 8.63
N ALA A 111 -8.32 1.22 9.87
CA ALA A 111 -7.35 0.23 10.31
C ALA A 111 -7.47 -1.07 9.50
N ARG A 112 -8.70 -1.59 9.35
CA ARG A 112 -8.97 -2.81 8.56
C ARG A 112 -8.65 -2.64 7.08
N ALA A 113 -8.99 -1.49 6.49
CA ALA A 113 -8.64 -1.19 5.10
C ALA A 113 -7.11 -1.15 4.90
N THR A 114 -6.39 -0.55 5.85
CA THR A 114 -4.91 -0.52 5.83
C THR A 114 -4.31 -1.91 6.00
N GLU A 115 -4.85 -2.72 6.92
CA GLU A 115 -4.44 -4.12 7.14
C GLU A 115 -4.66 -4.98 5.89
N ALA A 116 -5.81 -4.82 5.22
CA ALA A 116 -6.13 -5.56 4.01
C ALA A 116 -5.08 -5.33 2.92
N CYS A 117 -4.68 -4.07 2.71
CA CYS A 117 -3.59 -3.74 1.79
C CYS A 117 -2.24 -4.38 2.14
N LEU A 118 -1.94 -4.60 3.42
CA LEU A 118 -0.60 -5.00 3.89
C LEU A 118 -0.43 -6.50 4.18
N SER A 119 -1.53 -7.23 4.39
CA SER A 119 -1.54 -8.62 4.88
C SER A 119 -1.51 -9.69 3.77
N GLY A 120 -1.72 -9.30 2.52
CA GLY A 120 -1.86 -10.22 1.39
C GLY A 120 -3.27 -10.78 1.19
N VAL A 121 -4.26 -10.40 2.01
CA VAL A 121 -5.65 -10.86 1.88
C VAL A 121 -6.31 -10.46 0.55
N LEU A 122 -5.76 -9.45 -0.13
CA LEU A 122 -6.24 -9.02 -1.44
C LEU A 122 -5.82 -9.96 -2.57
N GLU A 123 -4.76 -10.76 -2.37
CA GLU A 123 -4.16 -11.62 -3.39
C GLU A 123 -5.10 -12.75 -3.81
N GLY A 124 -5.12 -13.07 -5.12
CA GLY A 124 -5.94 -14.14 -5.69
C GLY A 124 -6.55 -13.78 -7.05
N GLU A 125 -7.57 -14.52 -7.47
CA GLU A 125 -8.21 -14.33 -8.78
C GLU A 125 -9.13 -13.09 -8.85
N SER A 126 -9.56 -12.56 -7.69
CA SER A 126 -10.55 -11.47 -7.57
C SER A 126 -9.99 -10.25 -6.84
N VAL A 127 -8.74 -9.90 -7.15
CA VAL A 127 -7.98 -8.84 -6.46
C VAL A 127 -8.68 -7.48 -6.52
N GLU A 128 -9.26 -7.14 -7.67
CA GLU A 128 -9.95 -5.86 -7.86
C GLU A 128 -11.26 -5.81 -7.04
N GLU A 129 -12.02 -6.91 -7.00
CA GLU A 129 -13.21 -7.02 -6.15
C GLU A 129 -12.87 -7.02 -4.65
N ASN A 130 -11.79 -7.72 -4.26
CA ASN A 130 -11.29 -7.73 -2.89
C ASN A 130 -10.90 -6.32 -2.46
N PHE A 131 -10.16 -5.59 -3.30
CA PHE A 131 -9.77 -4.21 -3.00
C PHE A 131 -10.99 -3.28 -2.88
N SER A 132 -11.94 -3.39 -3.81
CA SER A 132 -13.18 -2.61 -3.77
C SER A 132 -13.96 -2.84 -2.48
N SER A 133 -14.15 -4.11 -2.10
CA SER A 133 -14.98 -4.49 -0.94
C SER A 133 -14.30 -4.30 0.42
N LEU A 134 -12.99 -4.56 0.51
CA LEU A 134 -12.25 -4.51 1.78
C LEU A 134 -11.59 -3.16 2.07
N VAL A 135 -11.36 -2.34 1.04
CA VAL A 135 -10.64 -1.07 1.17
C VAL A 135 -11.53 0.12 0.79
N ILE A 136 -12.08 0.14 -0.43
CA ILE A 136 -12.81 1.32 -0.94
C ILE A 136 -14.14 1.51 -0.22
N ALA A 137 -15.02 0.50 -0.24
CA ALA A 137 -16.36 0.62 0.35
C ALA A 137 -16.34 1.02 1.84
N PRO A 138 -15.48 0.43 2.71
CA PRO A 138 -15.40 0.83 4.12
C PRO A 138 -14.89 2.27 4.33
N LEU A 139 -14.01 2.77 3.46
CA LEU A 139 -13.50 4.13 3.53
C LEU A 139 -14.54 5.15 3.03
N GLU A 140 -15.30 4.82 1.98
CA GLU A 140 -16.35 5.67 1.43
C GLU A 140 -17.55 5.82 2.38
N GLU A 141 -17.97 4.72 3.01
CA GLU A 141 -19.04 4.73 4.03
C GLU A 141 -18.71 5.73 5.14
N ARG A 142 -17.45 5.72 5.60
CA ARG A 142 -16.96 6.64 6.64
C ARG A 142 -16.99 8.10 6.23
N LEU A 143 -16.78 8.39 4.95
CA LEU A 143 -16.79 9.74 4.42
C LEU A 143 -18.21 10.22 4.07
N GLY A 144 -19.23 9.38 4.30
CA GLY A 144 -20.63 9.71 4.05
C GLY A 144 -21.01 9.67 2.56
N TYR A 145 -20.20 9.02 1.72
CA TYR A 145 -20.51 8.84 0.29
C TYR A 145 -21.50 7.70 0.03
N GLY A 146 -21.67 6.78 0.98
CA GLY A 146 -22.55 5.59 0.86
C GLY A 146 -24.07 5.86 0.90
N SER A 147 -24.53 7.11 1.01
CA SER A 147 -25.95 7.45 1.09
C SER A 147 -26.49 8.20 -0.15
N ARG A 148 -25.72 8.25 -1.25
CA ARG A 148 -26.16 8.83 -2.53
C ARG A 148 -26.16 7.77 -3.63
N MET A 149 -27.07 6.81 -3.52
CA MET A 149 -27.57 6.01 -4.64
C MET A 149 -29.09 5.97 -4.56
#